data_AF-A0A2S9FS15-F1
#
_entry.id   AF-A0A2S9FS15-F1
#
_cell.length_a   1.000
_cell.length_b   1.000
_cell.length_c   1.000
_cell.angle_alpha   90.00
_cell.angle_beta   90.00
_cell.angle_gamma   90.00
#
_symmetry.space_group_name_H-M   'P 1'
#
loop_
_entity.id
_entity.type
_entity.pdbx_description
1 polymer ?
#
loop_
_entity_poly.entity_id
_entity_poly.type
_entity_poly.pdbx_seq_one_letter_code
_entity_poly.pdbx_strand_id
1 'polypeptide(L)'
;PGSGRSVAALCFAAALQCLADGTPGCGECRACSTTMAGTHADGQTLGDDPADIGVDSMRAIVQIASRRPGTGRWQIVVIEDADRLTEGAANALL
;
A
#
# COMPACT_ATOMS: atom_id res chain seq x y z
N PRO A 1 -2.13 -19.08 -0.21
CA PRO A 1 -3.38 -18.49 0.34
C PRO A 1 -3.56 -18.84 1.83
N GLY A 2 -3.85 -17.86 2.70
CA GLY A 2 -4.23 -18.14 4.10
C GLY A 2 -3.20 -17.82 5.19
N SER A 3 -2.00 -17.33 4.86
CA SER A 3 -0.99 -16.92 5.88
C SER A 3 -1.19 -15.50 6.43
N GLY A 4 -2.20 -14.77 5.94
CA GLY A 4 -2.50 -13.41 6.41
C GLY A 4 -1.57 -12.31 5.88
N ARG A 5 -0.80 -12.55 4.80
CA ARG A 5 0.14 -11.56 4.23
C ARG A 5 -0.52 -10.24 3.87
N SER A 6 -1.64 -10.26 3.14
CA SER A 6 -2.38 -9.05 2.77
C SER A 6 -2.87 -8.28 4.00
N VAL A 7 -3.41 -8.99 5.00
CA VAL A 7 -3.84 -8.39 6.26
C VAL A 7 -2.65 -7.80 7.03
N ALA A 8 -1.52 -8.49 7.09
CA ALA A 8 -0.31 -8.00 7.75
C ALA A 8 0.23 -6.73 7.06
N ALA A 9 0.22 -6.68 5.72
CA ALA A 9 0.62 -5.50 4.97
C ALA A 9 -0.32 -4.32 5.22
N LEU A 10 -1.63 -4.54 5.22
CA LEU A 10 -2.64 -3.52 5.53
C LEU A 10 -2.51 -3.00 6.98
N CYS A 11 -2.35 -3.89 7.96
CA CYS A 11 -2.11 -3.52 9.36
C CYS A 11 -0.83 -2.70 9.52
N PHE A 12 0.24 -3.07 8.80
CA PHE A 12 1.49 -2.32 8.83
C PHE A 12 1.33 -0.93 8.20
N ALA A 13 0.64 -0.82 7.06
CA ALA A 13 0.30 0.45 6.45
C ALA A 13 -0.53 1.34 7.39
N ALA A 14 -1.53 0.76 8.08
CA ALA A 14 -2.35 1.47 9.05
C ALA A 14 -1.52 1.94 10.26
N ALA A 15 -0.54 1.15 10.70
CA ALA A 15 0.39 1.56 11.75
C ALA A 15 1.29 2.72 11.33
N LEU A 16 1.78 2.72 10.08
CA LEU A 16 2.59 3.82 9.54
C LEU A 16 1.80 5.14 9.46
N GLN A 17 0.51 5.07 9.13
CA GLN A 17 -0.37 6.25 9.07
C GLN A 17 -0.95 6.66 10.43
N CYS A 18 -0.74 5.87 11.48
CA CYS A 18 -1.37 6.07 12.78
C CYS A 18 -1.03 7.45 13.38
N LEU A 19 -2.04 8.08 13.98
CA LEU A 19 -1.94 9.40 14.61
C LEU A 19 -1.87 9.33 16.14
N ALA A 20 -1.87 8.14 16.73
CA ALA A 20 -1.79 7.99 18.18
C ALA A 20 -0.39 8.34 18.69
N ASP A 21 -0.33 8.97 19.86
CA ASP A 21 0.90 9.16 20.59
C ASP A 21 1.34 7.83 21.24
N GLY A 22 2.61 7.46 21.11
CA GLY A 22 3.15 6.21 21.65
C GLY A 22 3.22 5.09 20.60
N THR A 23 2.59 3.95 20.89
CA THR A 23 2.68 2.76 20.01
C THR A 23 1.79 2.94 18.77
N PRO A 24 2.36 2.94 17.54
CA PRO A 24 1.58 3.07 16.31
C PRO A 24 0.66 1.88 16.07
N GLY A 25 -0.44 2.11 15.33
CA GLY A 25 -1.41 1.07 14.98
C GLY A 25 -2.55 0.93 15.98
N CYS A 26 -3.09 2.05 16.50
CA CYS A 26 -4.18 2.02 17.48
C CYS A 26 -5.50 1.41 16.97
N GLY A 27 -5.69 1.29 15.65
CA GLY A 27 -6.87 0.68 15.04
C GLY A 27 -8.15 1.54 15.05
N GLU A 28 -8.21 2.59 15.88
CA GLU A 28 -9.40 3.43 16.05
C GLU A 28 -9.29 4.84 15.46
N CYS A 29 -8.08 5.37 15.31
CA CYS A 29 -7.91 6.71 14.74
C CYS A 29 -8.34 6.73 13.27
N ARG A 30 -8.73 7.91 12.77
CA ARG A 30 -9.23 8.07 11.39
C ARG A 30 -8.26 7.52 10.35
N ALA A 31 -6.96 7.72 10.54
CA ALA A 31 -5.95 7.21 9.61
C ALA A 31 -5.90 5.68 9.60
N CYS A 32 -5.88 5.03 10.77
CA CYS A 32 -5.93 3.57 10.85
C CYS A 32 -7.22 3.01 10.25
N SER A 33 -8.38 3.60 10.57
CA SER A 33 -9.67 3.08 10.10
C SER A 33 -9.86 3.23 8.59
N THR A 34 -9.46 4.34 7.99
CA THR A 34 -9.54 4.51 6.52
C THR A 34 -8.49 3.66 5.79
N THR A 35 -7.29 3.47 6.35
CA THR A 35 -6.30 2.55 5.75
C THR A 35 -6.79 1.10 5.79
N MET A 36 -7.34 0.66 6.91
CA MET A 36 -7.91 -0.69 7.04
C MET A 36 -9.14 -0.89 6.14
N ALA A 37 -9.88 0.17 5.83
CA ALA A 37 -10.99 0.15 4.88
C ALA A 37 -10.55 0.31 3.41
N GLY A 38 -9.25 0.47 3.12
CA GLY A 38 -8.74 0.66 1.75
C GLY A 38 -9.11 2.01 1.11
N THR A 39 -9.45 3.02 1.92
CA THR A 39 -9.96 4.33 1.45
C THR A 39 -9.12 5.52 1.89
N HIS A 40 -7.95 5.27 2.50
CA HIS A 40 -7.03 6.34 2.88
C HIS A 40 -6.48 7.05 1.64
N ALA A 41 -6.52 8.39 1.60
CA ALA A 41 -6.12 9.18 0.43
C ALA A 41 -4.65 8.98 0.03
N ASP A 42 -3.78 8.70 1.01
CA ASP A 42 -2.34 8.45 0.85
C ASP A 42 -1.98 6.95 0.88
N GLY A 43 -2.91 6.09 0.47
CA GLY A 43 -2.72 4.63 0.45
C GLY A 43 -3.37 4.00 -0.78
N GLN A 44 -2.68 3.05 -1.41
CA GLN A 44 -3.22 2.27 -2.53
C GLN A 44 -2.81 0.79 -2.40
N THR A 45 -3.72 -0.11 -2.76
CA THR A 45 -3.46 -1.56 -2.86
C THR A 45 -3.70 -2.01 -4.30
N LEU A 46 -2.84 -2.90 -4.80
CA LEU A 46 -2.90 -3.47 -6.16
C LEU A 46 -2.63 -4.97 -6.12
N GLY A 47 -3.06 -5.69 -7.15
CA GLY A 47 -2.78 -7.13 -7.29
C GLY A 47 -4.02 -8.01 -7.50
N ASP A 48 -5.22 -7.42 -7.42
CA ASP A 48 -6.47 -8.12 -7.71
C ASP A 48 -6.74 -8.26 -9.22
N ASP A 49 -6.26 -7.31 -10.04
CA ASP A 49 -6.46 -7.31 -11.49
C ASP A 49 -5.20 -7.80 -12.24
N PRO A 50 -5.31 -8.74 -13.20
CA PRO A 50 -4.22 -9.08 -14.11
C PRO A 50 -3.58 -7.89 -14.84
N ALA A 51 -4.27 -6.75 -14.99
CA ALA A 51 -3.69 -5.52 -15.53
C ALA A 51 -2.61 -4.92 -14.61
N ASP A 52 -2.61 -5.24 -13.32
CA ASP A 52 -1.68 -4.66 -12.34
C ASP A 52 -0.27 -5.24 -12.45
N ILE A 53 -0.07 -6.41 -13.06
CA ILE A 53 1.24 -7.09 -13.11
C ILE A 53 2.18 -6.62 -14.25
N GLY A 54 1.73 -5.66 -15.05
CA GLY A 54 2.43 -5.12 -16.21
C GLY A 54 3.42 -3.99 -15.88
N VAL A 55 4.35 -3.73 -16.81
CA VAL A 55 5.39 -2.70 -16.68
C VAL A 55 4.80 -1.30 -16.52
N ASP A 56 3.78 -0.97 -17.32
CA ASP A 56 3.20 0.38 -17.32
C ASP A 56 2.45 0.67 -16.02
N SER A 57 1.78 -0.34 -15.46
CA SER A 57 1.16 -0.26 -14.13
C SER A 57 2.23 0.04 -13.07
N MET A 58 3.33 -0.72 -13.01
CA MET A 58 4.41 -0.46 -12.03
C MET A 58 5.05 0.92 -12.20
N ARG A 59 5.23 1.41 -13.44
CA ARG A 59 5.72 2.79 -13.68
C ARG A 59 4.75 3.84 -13.14
N ALA A 60 3.45 3.68 -13.36
CA ALA A 60 2.44 4.57 -12.80
C ALA A 60 2.47 4.56 -11.26
N ILE A 61 2.68 3.38 -10.67
CA ILE A 61 2.81 3.22 -9.23
C ILE A 61 4.04 3.91 -8.67
N VAL A 62 5.21 3.79 -9.29
CA VAL A 62 6.41 4.53 -8.86
C VAL A 62 6.16 6.04 -8.85
N GLN A 63 5.43 6.55 -9.84
CA GLN A 63 5.04 7.96 -9.88
C GLN A 63 4.08 8.34 -8.75
N ILE A 64 3.15 7.46 -8.36
CA ILE A 64 2.23 7.68 -7.23
C ILE A 64 3.00 7.62 -5.90
N ALA A 65 3.86 6.62 -5.71
CA ALA A 65 4.67 6.42 -4.51
C ALA A 65 5.65 7.57 -4.27
N SER A 66 6.12 8.22 -5.33
CA SER A 66 7.02 9.38 -5.26
C SER A 66 6.32 10.69 -4.90
N ARG A 67 4.98 10.72 -4.81
CA ARG A 67 4.23 11.94 -4.45
C ARG A 67 4.37 12.23 -2.97
N ARG A 68 4.34 13.53 -2.65
CA ARG A 68 4.22 13.96 -1.26
C ARG A 68 2.85 13.54 -0.71
N PRO A 69 2.77 12.95 0.49
CA PRO A 69 1.50 12.65 1.15
C PRO A 69 0.68 13.92 1.36
N GLY A 70 -0.62 13.86 1.10
CA GLY A 70 -1.56 14.95 1.29
C GLY A 70 -2.05 15.09 2.73
N THR A 71 -2.38 13.98 3.40
CA THR A 71 -2.97 13.98 4.75
C THR A 71 -2.20 13.14 5.76
N GLY A 72 -1.60 12.05 5.31
CA GLY A 72 -0.84 11.11 6.11
C GLY A 72 0.63 11.48 6.23
N ARG A 73 1.38 10.65 6.94
CA ARG A 73 2.83 10.81 7.10
C ARG A 73 3.60 10.18 5.95
N TRP A 74 3.02 9.17 5.32
CA TRP A 74 3.64 8.36 4.28
C TRP A 74 2.73 8.27 3.07
N GLN A 75 3.33 8.02 1.91
CA GLN A 75 2.61 7.62 0.71
C GLN A 75 2.88 6.13 0.56
N ILE A 76 1.85 5.30 0.72
CA ILE A 76 2.01 3.85 0.87
C ILE A 76 1.35 3.15 -0.31
N VAL A 77 2.10 2.25 -0.94
CA VAL A 77 1.55 1.33 -1.94
C VAL A 77 1.78 -0.10 -1.46
N VAL A 78 0.71 -0.88 -1.39
CA VAL A 78 0.74 -2.32 -1.12
C VAL A 78 0.57 -3.06 -2.44
N ILE A 79 1.55 -3.90 -2.79
CA ILE A 79 1.50 -4.75 -3.98
C ILE A 79 1.25 -6.17 -3.50
N GLU A 80 0.04 -6.68 -3.72
CA GLU A 80 -0.34 -8.06 -3.48
C GLU A 80 0.13 -8.95 -4.63
N ASP A 81 0.37 -10.22 -4.32
CA ASP A 81 0.88 -11.23 -5.26
C ASP A 81 2.06 -10.74 -6.14
N ALA A 82 3.02 -10.03 -5.54
CA ALA A 82 4.18 -9.48 -6.25
C ALA A 82 5.03 -10.55 -6.97
N ASP A 83 4.88 -11.83 -6.61
CA ASP A 83 5.47 -12.97 -7.33
C ASP A 83 4.90 -13.17 -8.75
N ARG A 84 3.76 -12.55 -9.06
CA ARG A 84 3.12 -12.59 -10.39
C ARG A 84 3.56 -11.45 -11.31
N LEU A 85 4.39 -10.52 -10.83
CA LEU A 85 4.90 -9.43 -11.65
C LEU A 85 5.69 -9.98 -12.83
N THR A 86 5.51 -9.35 -14.00
CA THR A 86 6.42 -9.61 -15.13
C THR A 86 7.83 -9.16 -14.77
N GLU A 87 8.85 -9.73 -15.40
CA GLU A 87 10.25 -9.33 -15.17
C GLU A 87 10.45 -7.83 -15.43
N GLY A 88 9.85 -7.30 -16.49
CA GLY A 88 9.89 -5.86 -16.77
C GLY A 88 9.18 -5.01 -15.70
N ALA A 89 8.11 -5.53 -15.10
CA ALA A 89 7.38 -4.84 -14.04
C ALA A 89 8.19 -4.80 -12.74
N ALA A 90 8.82 -5.91 -12.37
CA ALA A 90 9.74 -5.97 -11.23
C ALA A 90 10.93 -5.01 -11.42
N ASN A 91 11.53 -4.98 -12.62
CA ASN A 91 12.64 -4.07 -12.93
C ASN A 91 12.23 -2.60 -12.92
N ALA A 92 10.96 -2.27 -13.21
CA ALA A 92 10.47 -0.90 -13.16
C ALA A 92 10.37 -0.32 -11.73
N LEU A 93 10.49 -1.17 -10.69
CA LEU A 93 10.49 -0.76 -9.28
C LEU A 93 11.89 -0.42 -8.73
N LEU A 94 12.96 -0.64 -9.51
CA LEU A 94 14.36 -0.43 -9.13
C LEU A 94 14.94 0.84 -9.76
#